data_AF-A0A924NR18-F1
#
_entry.id   AF-A0A924NR18-F1
#
_cell.length_a   1.000
_cell.length_b   1.000
_cell.length_c   1.000
_cell.angle_alpha   90.00
_cell.angle_beta   90.00
_cell.angle_gamma   90.00
#
_symmetry.space_group_name_H-M   'P 1'
#
loop_
_entity.id
_entity.type
_entity.pdbx_description
1 polymer ?
#
loop_
_entity_poly.entity_id
_entity_poly.type
_entity_poly.pdbx_seq_one_letter_code
_entity_poly.pdbx_strand_id
1 'polypeptide(L)'
;MTMHTPRLPLVAILRGLDVDSAAAVGQALFSAGFRILEVPLNRPGALECISILSSMAPADALIGAGTVLNVAQVDAVQAAGGKLIVSPNCSPEVIRHSVAQGLFSAPGIA
;
A
#
# COMPACT_ATOMS: atom_id res chain seq x y z
N MET A 1 9.21 13.15 -2.16
CA MET A 1 8.29 12.85 -3.28
C MET A 1 7.01 13.63 -3.04
N THR A 2 6.53 14.40 -4.01
CA THR A 2 5.28 15.16 -3.89
C THR A 2 4.14 14.34 -4.49
N MET A 3 3.11 13.99 -3.71
CA MET A 3 1.91 13.37 -4.27
C MET A 3 1.17 14.42 -5.09
N HIS A 4 1.03 14.18 -6.38
CA HIS A 4 0.04 14.89 -7.18
C HIS A 4 -1.32 14.23 -6.92
N THR A 5 -2.35 15.03 -6.68
CA THR A 5 -3.71 14.51 -6.46
C THR A 5 -4.11 13.66 -7.67
N PRO A 6 -4.40 12.35 -7.49
CA PRO A 6 -4.83 11.52 -8.60
C PRO A 6 -6.17 12.01 -9.13
N ARG A 7 -6.42 11.79 -10.43
CA ARG A 7 -7.69 12.15 -11.07
C ARG A 7 -8.90 11.58 -10.33
N LEU A 8 -8.75 10.38 -9.78
CA LEU A 8 -9.71 9.78 -8.84
C LEU A 8 -9.12 9.88 -7.42
N PRO A 9 -9.60 10.80 -6.57
CA PRO A 9 -9.05 11.02 -5.22
C PRO A 9 -9.55 9.99 -4.21
N LEU A 10 -9.52 8.70 -4.57
CA LEU A 10 -9.98 7.58 -3.75
C LEU A 10 -8.86 6.58 -3.48
N VAL A 11 -8.91 5.99 -2.28
CA VAL A 11 -8.04 4.87 -1.87
C VAL A 11 -8.91 3.61 -1.78
N ALA A 12 -8.49 2.54 -2.44
CA ALA A 12 -9.15 1.23 -2.29
C ALA A 12 -8.42 0.41 -1.22
N ILE A 13 -9.15 0.06 -0.15
CA ILE A 13 -8.66 -0.79 0.94
C ILE A 13 -9.12 -2.22 0.68
N LEU A 14 -8.19 -3.11 0.33
CA LEU A 14 -8.47 -4.44 -0.19
C LEU A 14 -8.47 -5.49 0.93
N ARG A 15 -9.42 -5.38 1.86
CA ARG A 15 -9.60 -6.36 2.94
C ARG A 15 -9.94 -7.72 2.36
N GLY A 16 -9.23 -8.76 2.79
CA GLY A 16 -9.52 -10.12 2.35
C GLY A 16 -9.12 -10.41 0.90
N LEU A 17 -8.22 -9.62 0.30
CA LEU A 17 -7.70 -9.94 -1.03
C LEU A 17 -6.92 -11.26 -1.02
N ASP A 18 -7.35 -12.22 -1.85
CA ASP A 18 -6.64 -13.48 -2.06
C ASP A 18 -5.61 -13.34 -3.18
N VAL A 19 -4.47 -14.02 -3.04
CA VAL A 19 -3.33 -13.98 -3.97
C VAL A 19 -3.77 -14.31 -5.40
N ASP A 20 -4.55 -15.39 -5.57
CA ASP A 20 -5.03 -15.85 -6.88
C ASP A 20 -5.90 -14.80 -7.60
N SER A 21 -6.56 -13.92 -6.83
CA SER A 21 -7.43 -12.88 -7.35
C SER A 21 -6.74 -11.51 -7.48
N ALA A 22 -5.55 -11.34 -6.90
CA ALA A 22 -4.88 -10.04 -6.77
C ALA A 22 -4.69 -9.33 -8.11
N ALA A 23 -4.24 -10.08 -9.12
CA ALA A 23 -4.02 -9.53 -10.46
C ALA A 23 -5.33 -9.08 -11.12
N ALA A 24 -6.39 -9.90 -11.05
CA ALA A 24 -7.69 -9.60 -11.65
C ALA A 24 -8.35 -8.39 -10.98
N VAL A 25 -8.31 -8.32 -9.64
CA VAL A 25 -8.84 -7.20 -8.86
C VAL A 25 -8.04 -5.92 -9.15
N GLY A 26 -6.71 -6.00 -9.17
CA GLY A 26 -5.83 -4.89 -9.52
C GLY A 26 -6.15 -4.32 -10.90
N GLN A 27 -6.25 -5.18 -11.90
CA GLN A 27 -6.60 -4.78 -13.27
C GLN A 27 -7.96 -4.06 -13.32
N ALA A 28 -8.98 -4.60 -12.66
CA ALA A 28 -10.30 -3.98 -12.62
C ALA A 28 -10.27 -2.58 -11.98
N LEU A 29 -9.55 -2.42 -10.87
CA LEU A 29 -9.44 -1.14 -10.17
C LEU A 29 -8.64 -0.10 -10.98
N PHE A 30 -7.53 -0.50 -11.61
CA PHE A 30 -6.76 0.41 -12.46
C PHE A 30 -7.56 0.85 -13.69
N SER A 31 -8.34 -0.05 -14.29
CA SER A 31 -9.27 0.25 -15.40
C SER A 31 -10.40 1.20 -14.97
N ALA A 32 -10.88 1.08 -13.72
CA ALA A 32 -11.85 1.99 -13.13
C ALA A 32 -11.25 3.36 -12.71
N GLY A 33 -9.93 3.54 -12.84
CA GLY A 33 -9.25 4.80 -12.56
C GLY A 33 -8.66 4.93 -11.16
N PHE A 34 -8.69 3.89 -10.32
CA PHE A 34 -7.99 3.91 -9.04
C PHE A 34 -6.49 4.02 -9.25
N ARG A 35 -5.85 4.83 -8.42
CA ARG A 35 -4.39 5.01 -8.39
C ARG A 35 -3.79 4.84 -7.00
N ILE A 36 -4.60 4.57 -5.98
CA ILE A 36 -4.10 4.28 -4.64
C ILE A 36 -4.76 3.00 -4.15
N LEU A 37 -3.95 1.95 -3.97
CA LEU A 37 -4.41 0.65 -3.46
C LEU A 37 -3.65 0.32 -2.17
N GLU A 38 -4.38 -0.13 -1.16
CA GLU A 38 -3.84 -0.52 0.14
C GLU A 38 -4.29 -1.94 0.48
N VAL A 39 -3.33 -2.81 0.82
CA VAL A 39 -3.59 -4.19 1.25
C VAL A 39 -3.25 -4.33 2.74
N PRO A 40 -4.23 -4.61 3.62
CA PRO A 40 -3.96 -4.76 5.05
C PRO A 40 -3.07 -5.98 5.35
N LEU A 41 -2.08 -5.81 6.24
CA LEU A 41 -1.15 -6.90 6.64
C LEU A 41 -1.73 -7.88 7.66
N ASN A 42 -3.06 -7.99 7.76
CA ASN A 42 -3.74 -8.79 8.79
C ASN A 42 -4.02 -10.24 8.36
N ARG A 43 -3.41 -10.71 7.26
CA ARG A 43 -3.57 -12.08 6.74
C ARG A 43 -2.32 -12.60 6.03
N PRO A 44 -2.13 -13.93 5.93
CA PRO A 44 -1.16 -14.53 5.04
C PRO A 44 -1.39 -14.11 3.57
N GLY A 45 -0.30 -13.99 2.82
CA GLY A 45 -0.31 -13.62 1.40
C GLY A 45 -0.42 -12.12 1.11
N ALA A 46 -0.62 -11.25 2.11
CA ALA A 46 -0.78 -9.81 1.89
C ALA A 46 0.42 -9.17 1.15
N LEU A 47 1.65 -9.53 1.53
CA LEU A 47 2.87 -9.04 0.87
C LEU A 47 2.99 -9.55 -0.57
N GLU A 48 2.54 -10.77 -0.84
CA GLU A 48 2.51 -11.34 -2.19
C GLU A 48 1.49 -10.60 -3.07
N CYS A 49 0.30 -10.30 -2.54
CA CYS A 49 -0.66 -9.44 -3.21
C CYS A 49 -0.07 -8.06 -3.52
N ILE A 50 0.68 -7.44 -2.59
CA ILE A 50 1.36 -6.15 -2.83
C ILE A 50 2.37 -6.28 -3.96
N SER A 51 3.16 -7.37 -3.99
CA SER A 51 4.12 -7.64 -5.07
C SER A 51 3.44 -7.76 -6.43
N ILE A 52 2.37 -8.57 -6.52
CA ILE A 52 1.57 -8.73 -7.74
C ILE A 52 1.03 -7.37 -8.21
N LEU A 53 0.34 -6.64 -7.32
CA LEU A 53 -0.26 -5.35 -7.64
C LEU A 53 0.81 -4.32 -8.07
N SER A 54 1.95 -4.29 -7.39
CA SER A 54 3.04 -3.36 -7.69
C SER A 54 3.70 -3.65 -9.04
N SER A 55 3.81 -4.92 -9.42
CA SER A 55 4.40 -5.35 -10.69
C SER A 55 3.60 -4.94 -11.93
N MET A 56 2.28 -4.80 -11.77
CA MET A 56 1.35 -4.43 -12.85
C MET A 56 0.81 -3.01 -12.74
N ALA A 57 1.23 -2.26 -11.72
CA ALA A 57 0.74 -0.93 -11.42
C ALA A 57 1.13 0.07 -12.52
N PRO A 58 0.22 0.96 -12.94
CA PRO A 58 0.58 2.15 -13.70
C PRO A 58 1.66 2.99 -13.01
N ALA A 59 2.45 3.74 -13.76
CA ALA A 59 3.53 4.56 -13.21
C ALA A 59 3.06 5.64 -12.22
N ASP A 60 1.81 6.08 -12.36
CA ASP A 60 1.15 7.06 -11.48
C ASP A 60 0.39 6.41 -10.31
N ALA A 61 0.49 5.09 -10.13
CA ALA A 61 -0.17 4.38 -9.04
C ALA A 61 0.72 4.22 -7.81
N LEU A 62 0.08 4.26 -6.65
CA LEU A 62 0.66 4.08 -5.33
C LEU A 62 0.05 2.84 -4.69
N ILE A 63 0.85 1.79 -4.59
CA ILE A 63 0.47 0.52 -3.95
C ILE A 63 1.15 0.45 -2.60
N GLY A 64 0.49 -0.10 -1.59
CA GLY A 64 1.15 -0.34 -0.33
C GLY A 64 0.29 -1.10 0.64
N ALA A 65 0.60 -0.94 1.92
CA ALA A 65 0.02 -1.73 2.98
C ALA A 65 -0.65 -0.87 4.04
N GLY A 66 -1.68 -1.43 4.64
CA GLY A 66 -2.30 -0.91 5.85
C GLY A 66 -2.14 -1.85 7.02
N THR A 67 -2.52 -1.36 8.20
CA THR A 67 -2.28 -2.09 9.47
C THR A 67 -0.78 -2.35 9.71
N VAL A 68 0.08 -1.41 9.29
CA VAL A 68 1.53 -1.50 9.53
C VAL A 68 1.80 -1.05 10.97
N LEU A 69 2.41 -1.93 11.76
CA LEU A 69 2.57 -1.80 13.21
C LEU A 69 4.03 -1.62 13.66
N ASN A 70 5.00 -2.02 12.83
CA ASN A 70 6.42 -1.97 13.18
C ASN A 70 7.31 -1.76 11.96
N VAL A 71 8.58 -1.43 12.19
CA VAL A 71 9.56 -1.13 11.13
C VAL A 71 9.87 -2.32 10.24
N ALA A 72 9.86 -3.55 10.78
CA ALA A 72 10.11 -4.75 9.98
C ALA A 72 9.00 -4.97 8.92
N GLN A 73 7.76 -4.59 9.23
CA GLN A 73 6.67 -4.61 8.25
C GLN A 73 6.84 -3.52 7.19
N VAL A 74 7.40 -2.36 7.52
CA VAL A 74 7.74 -1.33 6.52
C VAL A 74 8.76 -1.87 5.53
N ASP A 75 9.83 -2.51 6.01
CA ASP A 75 10.87 -3.12 5.17
C ASP A 75 10.28 -4.21 4.27
N ALA A 76 9.40 -5.06 4.81
CA ALA A 76 8.75 -6.11 4.05
C ALA A 76 7.84 -5.54 2.94
N VAL A 77 7.13 -4.44 3.19
CA VAL A 77 6.29 -3.77 2.19
C VAL A 77 7.13 -3.14 1.10
N GLN A 78 8.24 -2.48 1.45
CA GLN A 78 9.19 -1.93 0.46
C GLN A 78 9.78 -3.04 -0.40
N ALA A 79 10.20 -4.16 0.20
CA ALA A 79 10.74 -5.31 -0.52
C ALA A 79 9.72 -5.93 -1.49
N ALA A 80 8.43 -5.88 -1.16
CA ALA A 80 7.34 -6.26 -2.05
C ALA A 80 7.01 -5.20 -3.12
N GLY A 81 7.78 -4.12 -3.24
CA GLY A 81 7.54 -3.04 -4.20
C GLY A 81 6.48 -2.01 -3.77
N GLY A 82 5.95 -2.14 -2.56
CA GLY A 82 5.02 -1.18 -1.97
C GLY A 82 5.70 0.16 -1.67
N LYS A 83 4.92 1.23 -1.79
CA LYS A 83 5.33 2.63 -1.67
C LYS A 83 4.49 3.42 -0.66
N LEU A 84 3.41 2.83 -0.13
CA LEU A 84 2.50 3.43 0.84
C LEU A 84 2.47 2.62 2.14
N ILE A 85 2.54 3.31 3.28
CA ILE A 85 2.46 2.76 4.63
C ILE A 85 1.31 3.45 5.35
N VAL A 86 0.23 2.71 5.60
CA VAL A 86 -0.90 3.15 6.42
C VAL A 86 -0.81 2.43 7.78
N SER A 87 -0.62 3.20 8.85
CA SER A 87 -0.60 2.66 10.22
C SER A 87 -1.88 3.05 10.96
N PRO A 88 -2.43 2.18 11.82
CA PRO A 88 -3.65 2.50 12.57
C PRO A 88 -3.40 3.53 13.68
N ASN A 89 -2.14 3.82 14.00
CA ASN A 89 -1.71 4.77 15.02
C ASN A 89 -0.58 5.67 14.51
N CYS A 90 -0.26 6.69 15.31
CA CYS A 90 0.83 7.63 15.07
C CYS A 90 2.12 7.16 15.75
N SER A 91 2.64 5.99 15.33
CA SER A 91 3.92 5.49 15.83
C SER A 91 5.08 6.30 15.22
N PRO A 92 5.86 7.07 16.01
CA PRO A 92 6.94 7.88 15.47
C PRO A 92 8.05 7.05 14.82
N GLU A 93 8.23 5.81 15.25
CA GLU A 93 9.23 4.90 14.69
C GLU A 93 8.83 4.46 13.28
N VAL A 94 7.58 4.02 13.08
CA VAL A 94 7.06 3.63 11.77
C VAL A 94 7.09 4.83 10.81
N ILE A 95 6.70 6.02 11.28
CA ILE A 95 6.70 7.23 10.46
C ILE A 95 8.13 7.58 10.01
N ARG A 96 9.07 7.67 10.96
CA ARG A 96 10.47 8.02 10.65
C ARG A 96 11.10 7.01 9.70
N HIS A 97 10.89 5.72 9.95
CA HIS A 97 11.45 4.65 9.13
C HIS A 97 10.87 4.65 7.71
N SER A 98 9.54 4.80 7.57
CA SER A 98 8.88 4.89 6.26
C SER A 98 9.42 6.05 5.43
N VAL A 99 9.59 7.22 6.03
CA VAL A 99 10.13 8.41 5.36
C VAL A 99 11.60 8.21 4.98
N ALA A 100 12.41 7.62 5.86
CA ALA A 100 13.83 7.32 5.58
C ALA A 100 14.00 6.35 4.39
N GLN A 101 13.04 5.44 4.21
CA GLN A 101 12.98 4.51 3.08
C GLN A 101 12.37 5.11 1.80
N GLY A 102 12.02 6.40 1.81
CA GLY A 102 11.42 7.09 0.66
C GLY A 102 9.96 6.70 0.39
N LEU A 103 9.27 6.11 1.38
CA LEU A 103 7.87 5.68 1.29
C LEU A 103 6.92 6.79 1.75
N PHE A 104 5.68 6.74 1.29
CA PHE A 104 4.60 7.58 1.81
C PHE A 104 4.07 7.01 3.13
N SER A 105 4.08 7.83 4.19
CA SER A 105 3.56 7.46 5.51
C SER A 105 2.24 8.17 5.77
N ALA A 106 1.20 7.39 6.08
CA ALA A 106 -0.15 7.87 6.41
C ALA A 106 -0.60 7.29 7.76
N PRO A 107 -0.20 7.91 8.89
CA PRO A 107 -0.56 7.43 10.21
C PRO A 107 -2.00 7.82 10.61
N GLY A 108 -2.70 6.90 11.27
CA GLY A 108 -3.94 7.17 11.97
C GLY A 108 -3.71 7.94 13.28
N ILE A 109 -4.64 8.83 13.61
CA ILE A 109 -4.68 9.57 14.87
C ILE A 109 -6.05 9.35 15.53
N ALA A 110 -6.12 9.52 16.85
CA ALA A 110 -7.37 9.54 17.62
C ALA A 110 -7.75 10.99 17.95
#